data_AF-A0A6N8B9C7-F1
#
_entry.id   AF-A0A6N8B9C7-F1
#
_cell.length_a   1.000
_cell.length_b   1.000
_cell.length_c   1.000
_cell.angle_alpha   90.00
_cell.angle_beta   90.00
_cell.angle_gamma   90.00
#
_symmetry.space_group_name_H-M   'P 1'
#
loop_
_entity.id
_entity.type
_entity.pdbx_description
1 polymer ?
#
loop_
_entity_poly.entity_id
_entity_poly.type
_entity_poly.pdbx_seq_one_letter_code
_entity_poly.pdbx_strand_id
1 'polypeptide(L)'
;MRINPIVYNNSSIYGSWYLEGKGSEQTWLMIEFLQKHISLYTHKDVYRFLTDSDFRKSIVKPAIVNISVAIDPYKLWMRKYEYQIGRKKWHKEAVRIVSNLINLPDPAPLFPSEKEIQVYNTIVNSYQYIIPIVFSRIPDGQDGKHSIFYKEELLFYLETYGFEFLDFHTIGAGLGNTVLFIQIKLKQYHTYEKEIMDIYLPFNELVTLYTKLFNKEYPYQHGRFDYYDLGKRANSFKSMEV
;
A
#
# COMPACT_ATOMS: atom_id res chain seq x y z
N MET A 1 -6.93 -5.79 12.90
CA MET A 1 -7.02 -4.45 12.30
C MET A 1 -8.45 -4.06 11.84
N ARG A 2 -8.90 -2.84 12.18
CA ARG A 2 -10.05 -2.14 11.60
C ARG A 2 -9.69 -1.63 10.21
N ILE A 3 -10.70 -1.55 9.35
CA ILE A 3 -10.51 -1.00 8.01
C ILE A 3 -10.42 0.52 8.12
N ASN A 4 -9.35 1.08 7.56
CA ASN A 4 -9.16 2.53 7.53
C ASN A 4 -10.34 3.19 6.78
N PRO A 5 -11.05 4.18 7.33
CA PRO A 5 -12.21 4.77 6.67
C PRO A 5 -11.99 5.28 5.24
N ILE A 6 -10.75 5.67 4.88
CA ILE A 6 -10.41 6.09 3.51
C ILE A 6 -10.65 5.00 2.46
N VAL A 7 -10.60 3.74 2.89
CA VAL A 7 -10.94 2.56 2.11
C VAL A 7 -12.38 2.61 1.61
N TYR A 8 -13.30 3.17 2.40
CA TYR A 8 -14.72 3.16 2.04
C TYR A 8 -15.03 4.03 0.82
N ASN A 9 -14.17 5.00 0.52
CA ASN A 9 -14.30 5.87 -0.64
C ASN A 9 -13.68 5.28 -1.92
N ASN A 10 -12.94 4.17 -1.81
CA ASN A 10 -12.13 3.60 -2.90
C ASN A 10 -12.28 2.06 -2.96
N SER A 11 -13.51 1.57 -3.04
CA SER A 11 -13.83 0.13 -2.94
C SER A 11 -13.17 -0.75 -4.01
N SER A 12 -12.95 -0.23 -5.22
CA SER A 12 -12.25 -0.95 -6.30
C SER A 12 -10.74 -1.10 -6.03
N ILE A 13 -10.07 0.00 -5.65
CA ILE A 13 -8.64 0.02 -5.28
C ILE A 13 -8.40 -0.87 -4.06
N TYR A 14 -9.32 -0.83 -3.09
CA TYR A 14 -9.28 -1.72 -1.94
C TYR A 14 -9.60 -3.18 -2.29
N GLY A 15 -10.41 -3.44 -3.31
CA GLY A 15 -10.61 -4.79 -3.84
C GLY A 15 -9.30 -5.40 -4.33
N SER A 16 -8.49 -4.60 -5.03
CA SER A 16 -7.16 -5.00 -5.50
C SER A 16 -6.21 -5.36 -4.35
N TRP A 17 -6.40 -4.73 -3.19
CA TRP A 17 -5.57 -4.96 -2.01
C TRP A 17 -5.61 -6.42 -1.52
N TYR A 18 -6.78 -7.05 -1.53
CA TYR A 18 -6.93 -8.47 -1.19
C TYR A 18 -6.31 -9.42 -2.22
N LEU A 19 -5.69 -8.91 -3.27
CA LEU A 19 -5.03 -9.70 -4.31
C LEU A 19 -3.67 -9.11 -4.70
N GLU A 20 -2.99 -8.43 -3.77
CA GLU A 20 -1.68 -7.79 -3.97
C GLU A 20 -1.65 -6.81 -5.16
N GLY A 21 -2.68 -5.99 -5.29
CA GLY A 21 -2.80 -5.00 -6.37
C GLY A 21 -3.47 -5.53 -7.64
N LYS A 22 -3.81 -6.82 -7.71
CA LYS A 22 -4.57 -7.37 -8.84
C LYS A 22 -6.05 -7.01 -8.67
N GLY A 23 -6.54 -6.06 -9.46
CA GLY A 23 -7.96 -5.71 -9.48
C GLY A 23 -8.84 -6.92 -9.80
N SER A 24 -9.99 -7.00 -9.12
CA SER A 24 -10.95 -8.09 -9.27
C SER A 24 -12.36 -7.60 -8.98
N GLU A 25 -13.28 -7.83 -9.92
CA GLU A 25 -14.72 -7.56 -9.76
C GLU A 25 -15.25 -8.27 -8.50
N GLN A 26 -14.73 -9.47 -8.21
CA GLN A 26 -15.09 -10.30 -7.06
C GLN A 26 -14.85 -9.61 -5.72
N THR A 27 -13.67 -9.03 -5.53
CA THR A 27 -13.29 -8.43 -4.24
C THR A 27 -13.92 -7.06 -4.09
N TRP A 28 -14.04 -6.29 -5.17
CA TRP A 28 -14.74 -5.00 -5.17
C TRP A 28 -16.22 -5.15 -4.78
N LEU A 29 -16.98 -6.05 -5.44
CA LEU A 29 -18.39 -6.27 -5.10
C LEU A 29 -18.59 -6.80 -3.67
N MET A 30 -17.64 -7.58 -3.16
CA MET A 30 -17.65 -8.02 -1.75
C MET A 30 -17.51 -6.83 -0.79
N ILE A 31 -16.61 -5.90 -1.08
CA ILE A 31 -16.38 -4.71 -0.26
C ILE A 31 -17.62 -3.83 -0.22
N GLU A 32 -18.23 -3.54 -1.38
CA GLU A 32 -19.48 -2.76 -1.44
C GLU A 32 -20.61 -3.41 -0.64
N PHE A 33 -20.70 -4.75 -0.68
CA PHE A 33 -21.66 -5.49 0.13
C PHE A 33 -21.40 -5.29 1.63
N LEU A 34 -20.18 -5.50 2.10
CA LEU A 34 -19.86 -5.38 3.52
C LEU A 34 -20.10 -3.96 4.02
N GLN A 35 -19.73 -2.94 3.24
CA GLN A 35 -20.00 -1.52 3.56
C GLN A 35 -21.50 -1.23 3.75
N LYS A 36 -22.34 -1.75 2.85
CA LYS A 36 -23.79 -1.52 2.87
C LYS A 36 -24.48 -2.13 4.08
N HIS A 37 -23.97 -3.26 4.58
CA HIS A 37 -24.64 -4.05 5.61
C HIS A 37 -23.97 -4.00 6.99
N ILE A 38 -22.70 -3.59 7.04
CA ILE A 38 -21.90 -3.50 8.26
C ILE A 38 -21.11 -2.19 8.19
N SER A 39 -21.64 -1.15 8.84
CA SER A 39 -21.13 0.24 8.78
C SER A 39 -19.65 0.39 9.14
N LEU A 40 -19.11 -0.48 10.00
CA LEU A 40 -17.71 -0.47 10.45
C LEU A 40 -17.13 -1.88 10.46
N TYR A 41 -17.21 -2.57 9.32
CA TYR A 41 -16.64 -3.92 9.22
C TYR A 41 -15.11 -3.93 9.34
N THR A 42 -14.59 -5.03 9.83
CA THR A 42 -13.16 -5.26 10.09
C THR A 42 -12.60 -6.31 9.13
N HIS A 43 -11.28 -6.53 9.11
CA HIS A 43 -10.73 -7.68 8.36
C HIS A 43 -11.23 -9.02 8.88
N LYS A 44 -11.67 -9.08 10.16
CA LYS A 44 -12.30 -10.30 10.71
C LYS A 44 -13.65 -10.56 10.06
N ASP A 45 -14.42 -9.52 9.75
CA ASP A 45 -15.68 -9.66 9.04
C ASP A 45 -15.46 -10.06 7.58
N VAL A 46 -14.43 -9.50 6.92
CA VAL A 46 -14.02 -9.92 5.57
C VAL A 46 -13.60 -11.40 5.56
N TYR A 47 -12.79 -11.80 6.55
CA TYR A 47 -12.35 -13.18 6.68
C TYR A 47 -13.54 -14.13 6.84
N ARG A 48 -14.44 -13.82 7.79
CA ARG A 48 -15.67 -14.58 7.98
C ARG A 48 -16.52 -14.58 6.71
N PHE A 49 -16.62 -13.47 6.00
CA PHE A 49 -17.33 -13.44 4.72
C PHE A 49 -16.72 -14.41 3.71
N LEU A 50 -15.39 -14.53 3.63
CA LEU A 50 -14.72 -15.45 2.71
C LEU A 50 -14.73 -16.92 3.14
N THR A 51 -14.92 -17.23 4.44
CA THR A 51 -14.74 -18.59 4.98
C THR A 51 -15.99 -19.19 5.63
N ASP A 52 -16.95 -18.38 6.07
CA ASP A 52 -18.11 -18.81 6.87
C ASP A 52 -19.42 -18.57 6.09
N SER A 53 -20.03 -19.67 5.64
CA SER A 53 -21.29 -19.63 4.88
C SER A 53 -22.46 -19.13 5.70
N ASP A 54 -22.50 -19.44 6.99
CA ASP A 54 -23.62 -19.04 7.85
C ASP A 54 -23.51 -17.55 8.20
N PHE A 55 -22.29 -17.05 8.40
CA PHE A 55 -22.07 -15.60 8.49
C PHE A 55 -22.55 -14.88 7.22
N ARG A 56 -22.15 -15.32 6.02
CA ARG A 56 -22.63 -14.73 4.75
C ARG A 56 -24.16 -14.68 4.67
N LYS A 57 -24.84 -15.77 5.03
CA LYS A 57 -26.31 -15.83 5.07
C LYS A 57 -26.91 -14.93 6.13
N SER A 58 -26.26 -14.78 7.29
CA SER A 58 -26.77 -14.01 8.44
C SER A 58 -26.76 -12.49 8.25
N ILE A 59 -25.83 -11.95 7.44
CA ILE A 59 -25.75 -10.52 7.13
C ILE A 59 -27.01 -10.05 6.35
N VAL A 60 -27.73 -11.01 5.78
CA VAL A 60 -28.91 -10.79 4.97
C VAL A 60 -30.14 -10.99 5.84
N LYS A 61 -30.86 -9.92 6.16
CA LYS A 61 -32.25 -10.08 6.62
C LYS A 61 -33.03 -10.72 5.46
N PRO A 62 -33.73 -11.86 5.65
CA PRO A 62 -34.52 -12.50 4.58
C PRO A 62 -35.71 -11.67 4.09
N ALA A 63 -35.96 -10.50 4.67
CA ALA A 63 -37.15 -9.70 4.42
C ALA A 63 -36.80 -8.41 3.67
N ILE A 64 -37.43 -8.26 2.49
CA ILE A 64 -37.57 -7.04 1.67
C ILE A 64 -36.27 -6.73 0.89
N VAL A 65 -36.15 -6.78 -0.44
CA VAL A 65 -36.96 -6.11 -1.48
C VAL A 65 -36.81 -6.87 -2.81
N ASN A 66 -37.85 -6.79 -3.63
CA ASN A 66 -37.95 -7.23 -5.03
C ASN A 66 -37.01 -6.44 -5.99
N ILE A 67 -35.74 -6.24 -5.63
CA ILE A 67 -34.75 -5.54 -6.45
C ILE A 67 -34.14 -6.53 -7.44
N SER A 68 -34.08 -6.14 -8.71
CA SER A 68 -33.44 -6.90 -9.79
C SER A 68 -32.01 -7.30 -9.41
N VAL A 69 -31.63 -8.53 -9.73
CA VAL A 69 -30.25 -9.06 -9.54
C VAL A 69 -29.21 -8.19 -10.26
N ALA A 70 -29.59 -7.47 -11.32
CA ALA A 70 -28.70 -6.58 -12.05
C ALA A 70 -28.33 -5.29 -11.28
N ILE A 71 -29.10 -4.95 -10.23
CA ILE A 71 -28.96 -3.71 -9.45
C ILE A 71 -28.43 -4.01 -8.04
N ASP A 72 -28.39 -5.28 -7.64
CA ASP A 72 -27.98 -5.70 -6.30
C ASP A 72 -26.62 -6.42 -6.32
N PRO A 73 -25.52 -5.73 -5.96
CA PRO A 73 -24.18 -6.30 -5.82
C PRO A 73 -24.15 -7.60 -5.00
N TYR A 74 -25.03 -7.74 -4.00
CA TYR A 74 -25.17 -8.95 -3.20
C TYR A 74 -25.64 -10.16 -4.02
N LYS A 75 -26.78 -10.02 -4.72
CA LYS A 75 -27.34 -11.12 -5.53
C LYS A 75 -26.38 -11.48 -6.66
N LEU A 76 -25.69 -10.49 -7.22
CA LEU A 76 -24.66 -10.70 -8.21
C LEU A 76 -23.49 -11.51 -7.64
N TRP A 77 -22.97 -11.12 -6.46
CA TRP A 77 -21.84 -11.79 -5.83
C TRP A 77 -22.18 -13.23 -5.44
N MET A 78 -23.29 -13.44 -4.72
CA MET A 78 -23.71 -14.79 -4.30
C MET A 78 -23.97 -15.70 -5.50
N ARG A 79 -24.62 -15.20 -6.55
CA ARG A 79 -24.89 -16.00 -7.75
C ARG A 79 -23.62 -16.32 -8.52
N LYS A 80 -22.70 -15.36 -8.67
CA LYS A 80 -21.49 -15.51 -9.50
C LYS A 80 -20.33 -16.19 -8.78
N TYR A 81 -20.18 -16.02 -7.46
CA TYR A 81 -18.92 -16.32 -6.78
C TYR A 81 -19.06 -17.26 -5.58
N GLU A 82 -20.24 -17.48 -5.01
CA GLU A 82 -20.41 -18.42 -3.88
C GLU A 82 -19.89 -19.83 -4.24
N TYR A 83 -20.21 -20.32 -5.44
CA TYR A 83 -19.73 -21.62 -5.91
C TYR A 83 -18.23 -21.66 -6.26
N GLN A 84 -17.56 -20.51 -6.29
CA GLN A 84 -16.14 -20.37 -6.58
C GLN A 84 -15.27 -20.40 -5.32
N ILE A 85 -15.87 -20.19 -4.15
CA ILE A 85 -15.21 -20.22 -2.84
C ILE A 85 -14.50 -21.58 -2.64
N GLY A 86 -13.25 -21.54 -2.20
CA GLY A 86 -12.40 -22.72 -1.99
C GLY A 86 -11.82 -23.34 -3.26
N ARG A 87 -12.35 -23.00 -4.45
CA ARG A 87 -11.96 -23.60 -5.73
C ARG A 87 -11.00 -22.74 -6.55
N LYS A 88 -11.16 -21.41 -6.51
CA LYS A 88 -10.42 -20.48 -7.36
C LYS A 88 -9.17 -19.90 -6.69
N LYS A 89 -8.17 -19.54 -7.50
CA LYS A 89 -6.90 -18.96 -7.03
C LYS A 89 -7.11 -17.63 -6.30
N TRP A 90 -7.94 -16.74 -6.85
CA TRP A 90 -8.26 -15.44 -6.24
C TRP A 90 -8.77 -15.60 -4.79
N HIS A 91 -9.63 -16.59 -4.53
CA HIS A 91 -10.16 -16.83 -3.19
C HIS A 91 -9.07 -17.25 -2.22
N LYS A 92 -8.19 -18.19 -2.64
CA LYS A 92 -7.05 -18.63 -1.82
C LYS A 92 -6.08 -17.48 -1.53
N GLU A 93 -5.80 -16.64 -2.53
CA GLU A 93 -4.95 -15.45 -2.38
C GLU A 93 -5.59 -14.44 -1.41
N ALA A 94 -6.87 -14.13 -1.57
CA ALA A 94 -7.61 -13.21 -0.70
C ALA A 94 -7.67 -13.71 0.75
N VAL A 95 -8.00 -14.99 0.97
CA VAL A 95 -8.02 -15.57 2.32
C VAL A 95 -6.65 -15.48 3.00
N ARG A 96 -5.57 -15.79 2.28
CA ARG A 96 -4.19 -15.70 2.80
C ARG A 96 -3.83 -14.27 3.21
N ILE A 97 -4.15 -13.29 2.38
CA ILE A 97 -3.85 -11.88 2.67
C ILE A 97 -4.69 -11.40 3.85
N VAL A 98 -5.99 -11.63 3.81
CA VAL A 98 -6.92 -11.23 4.89
C VAL A 98 -6.55 -11.88 6.22
N SER A 99 -6.14 -13.15 6.24
CA SER A 99 -5.73 -13.81 7.49
C SER A 99 -4.52 -13.15 8.14
N ASN A 100 -3.58 -12.62 7.34
CA ASN A 100 -2.44 -11.87 7.87
C ASN A 100 -2.89 -10.52 8.43
N LEU A 101 -3.77 -9.83 7.71
CA LEU A 101 -4.28 -8.50 8.08
C LEU A 101 -5.07 -8.48 9.39
N ILE A 102 -5.78 -9.58 9.73
CA ILE A 102 -6.52 -9.67 11.01
C ILE A 102 -5.60 -9.47 12.21
N ASN A 103 -4.38 -10.03 12.12
CA ASN A 103 -3.41 -10.03 13.22
C ASN A 103 -2.55 -8.77 13.28
N LEU A 104 -2.66 -7.89 12.28
CA LEU A 104 -1.96 -6.61 12.31
C LEU A 104 -2.62 -5.64 13.29
N PRO A 105 -1.82 -4.78 13.95
CA PRO A 105 -2.36 -3.67 14.75
C PRO A 105 -3.14 -2.71 13.85
N ASP A 106 -4.07 -1.96 14.44
CA ASP A 106 -4.76 -0.89 13.71
C ASP A 106 -3.73 0.14 13.18
N PRO A 107 -3.91 0.69 11.96
CA PRO A 107 -3.08 1.78 11.48
C PRO A 107 -3.20 2.93 12.46
N ALA A 108 -2.05 3.35 13.00
CA ALA A 108 -2.00 4.60 13.73
C ALA A 108 -2.50 5.70 12.79
N PRO A 109 -3.36 6.63 13.26
CA PRO A 109 -3.77 7.78 12.47
C PRO A 109 -2.55 8.44 11.85
N LEU A 110 -2.69 8.94 10.63
CA LEU A 110 -1.66 9.72 9.95
C LEU A 110 -1.33 10.98 10.76
N PHE A 111 -0.45 10.81 11.72
CA PHE A 111 0.55 11.80 12.08
C PHE A 111 1.88 11.22 11.60
N PRO A 112 2.10 11.14 10.27
CA PRO A 112 3.44 10.96 9.75
C PRO A 112 4.32 11.98 10.47
N SER A 113 5.52 11.59 10.91
CA SER A 113 6.41 12.58 11.47
C SER A 113 6.63 13.69 10.43
N GLU A 114 7.23 14.80 10.84
CA GLU A 114 7.51 15.88 9.90
C GLU A 114 8.30 15.41 8.67
N LYS A 115 9.00 14.26 8.71
CA LYS A 115 9.63 13.67 7.53
C LYS A 115 8.63 13.00 6.59
N GLU A 116 7.83 12.07 7.09
CA GLU A 116 6.87 11.34 6.26
C GLU A 116 5.83 12.28 5.64
N ILE A 117 5.41 13.35 6.32
CA ILE A 117 4.46 14.30 5.71
C ILE A 117 5.08 15.05 4.52
N GLN A 118 6.38 15.34 4.57
CA GLN A 118 7.10 15.97 3.46
C GLN A 118 7.27 15.00 2.29
N VAL A 119 7.56 13.72 2.57
CA VAL A 119 7.58 12.66 1.56
C VAL A 119 6.22 12.53 0.89
N TYR A 120 5.15 12.39 1.68
CA TYR A 120 3.78 12.28 1.20
C TYR A 120 3.40 13.47 0.32
N ASN A 121 3.64 14.70 0.80
CA ASN A 121 3.36 15.91 0.04
C ASN A 121 4.19 16.02 -1.25
N THR A 122 5.43 15.52 -1.25
CA THR A 122 6.23 15.48 -2.48
C THR A 122 5.59 14.55 -3.52
N ILE A 123 5.08 13.38 -3.10
CA ILE A 123 4.38 12.45 -3.99
C ILE A 123 3.09 13.06 -4.53
N VAL A 124 2.27 13.68 -3.66
CA VAL A 124 1.03 14.37 -4.06
C VAL A 124 1.31 15.41 -5.16
N ASN A 125 2.30 16.26 -4.92
CA ASN A 125 2.65 17.38 -5.80
C ASN A 125 3.54 16.99 -6.98
N SER A 126 3.94 15.72 -7.09
CA SER A 126 4.80 15.26 -8.18
C SER A 126 4.15 15.49 -9.53
N TYR A 127 4.92 15.83 -10.56
CA TYR A 127 4.37 15.90 -11.92
C TYR A 127 4.16 14.49 -12.53
N GLN A 128 4.72 13.44 -11.93
CA GLN A 128 4.52 12.06 -12.38
C GLN A 128 3.16 11.51 -11.96
N TYR A 129 2.39 11.04 -12.94
CA TYR A 129 1.15 10.30 -12.67
C TYR A 129 1.41 8.81 -12.38
N ILE A 130 2.46 8.25 -12.97
CA ILE A 130 2.93 6.88 -12.76
C ILE A 130 4.29 6.95 -12.08
N ILE A 131 4.40 6.29 -10.93
CA ILE A 131 5.58 6.32 -10.07
C ILE A 131 6.25 4.94 -10.12
N PRO A 132 7.50 4.85 -10.61
CA PRO A 132 8.26 3.62 -10.57
C PRO A 132 8.64 3.24 -9.13
N ILE A 133 8.48 1.96 -8.81
CA ILE A 133 8.78 1.39 -7.49
C ILE A 133 9.69 0.17 -7.64
N VAL A 134 10.66 0.03 -6.73
CA VAL A 134 11.47 -1.19 -6.60
C VAL A 134 11.32 -1.74 -5.19
N PHE A 135 11.05 -3.04 -5.06
CA PHE A 135 10.97 -3.72 -3.77
C PHE A 135 12.35 -4.25 -3.38
N SER A 136 13.03 -3.56 -2.46
CA SER A 136 14.46 -3.75 -2.20
C SER A 136 14.80 -5.14 -1.64
N ARG A 137 13.84 -5.82 -1.01
CA ARG A 137 14.02 -7.18 -0.45
C ARG A 137 13.86 -8.29 -1.48
N ILE A 138 13.32 -8.00 -2.66
CA ILE A 138 13.22 -8.98 -3.74
C ILE A 138 14.57 -9.03 -4.48
N PRO A 139 15.20 -10.21 -4.63
CA PRO A 139 16.49 -10.34 -5.30
C PRO A 139 16.47 -9.84 -6.76
N ASP A 140 17.61 -9.34 -7.24
CA ASP A 140 17.76 -8.91 -8.64
C ASP A 140 17.43 -10.05 -9.62
N GLY A 141 16.73 -9.70 -10.71
CA GLY A 141 16.32 -10.64 -11.75
C GLY A 141 15.07 -11.47 -11.42
N GLN A 142 14.43 -11.27 -10.26
CA GLN A 142 13.16 -11.92 -9.95
C GLN A 142 11.94 -11.10 -10.38
N ASP A 143 10.91 -11.82 -10.83
CA ASP A 143 9.61 -11.24 -11.18
C ASP A 143 9.00 -10.53 -9.97
N GLY A 144 8.46 -9.34 -10.22
CA GLY A 144 7.79 -8.55 -9.18
C GLY A 144 8.73 -7.68 -8.33
N LYS A 145 10.06 -7.70 -8.56
CA LYS A 145 10.99 -6.72 -7.97
C LYS A 145 10.68 -5.29 -8.40
N HIS A 146 10.45 -5.10 -9.69
CA HIS A 146 10.14 -3.82 -10.29
C HIS A 146 8.64 -3.72 -10.52
N SER A 147 8.06 -2.58 -10.18
CA SER A 147 6.64 -2.30 -10.37
C SER A 147 6.41 -0.83 -10.68
N ILE A 148 5.16 -0.51 -10.98
CA ILE A 148 4.68 0.87 -11.12
C ILE A 148 3.41 1.01 -10.30
N PHE A 149 3.22 2.20 -9.74
CA PHE A 149 1.96 2.58 -9.11
C PHE A 149 1.42 3.82 -9.81
N TYR A 150 0.10 3.88 -10.00
CA TYR A 150 -0.52 5.17 -10.19
C TYR A 150 -0.37 5.98 -8.90
N LYS A 151 -0.18 7.29 -9.00
CA LYS A 151 0.04 8.16 -7.84
C LYS A 151 -1.02 7.95 -6.75
N GLU A 152 -2.29 7.89 -7.13
CA GLU A 152 -3.41 7.69 -6.21
C GLU A 152 -3.35 6.34 -5.49
N GLU A 153 -2.92 5.28 -6.18
CA GLU A 153 -2.73 3.96 -5.57
C GLU A 153 -1.58 3.96 -4.57
N LEU A 154 -0.46 4.63 -4.89
CA LEU A 154 0.65 4.76 -3.97
C LEU A 154 0.22 5.52 -2.71
N LEU A 155 -0.43 6.67 -2.87
CA LEU A 155 -0.94 7.46 -1.74
C LEU A 155 -1.91 6.64 -0.89
N PHE A 156 -2.83 5.91 -1.52
CA PHE A 156 -3.74 5.00 -0.83
C PHE A 156 -3.00 3.95 0.00
N TYR A 157 -1.91 3.37 -0.51
CA TYR A 157 -1.09 2.41 0.23
C TYR A 157 -0.41 3.07 1.44
N LEU A 158 0.19 4.25 1.26
CA LEU A 158 0.85 4.98 2.35
C LEU A 158 -0.12 5.32 3.49
N GLU A 159 -1.34 5.72 3.16
CA GLU A 159 -2.38 6.04 4.13
C GLU A 159 -2.95 4.81 4.82
N THR A 160 -3.09 3.71 4.07
CA THR A 160 -3.66 2.47 4.57
C THR A 160 -2.72 1.79 5.55
N TYR A 161 -1.43 1.70 5.22
CA TYR A 161 -0.46 0.95 6.01
C TYR A 161 0.36 1.78 6.99
N GLY A 162 0.32 3.11 6.83
CA GLY A 162 1.37 3.96 7.36
C GLY A 162 2.73 3.64 6.74
N PHE A 163 3.66 4.57 6.89
CA PHE A 163 5.03 4.35 6.44
C PHE A 163 6.04 5.01 7.37
N GLU A 164 7.28 4.61 7.19
CA GLU A 164 8.47 5.18 7.80
C GLU A 164 9.42 5.59 6.68
N PHE A 165 9.89 6.82 6.73
CA PHE A 165 10.98 7.26 5.87
C PHE A 165 12.30 6.65 6.38
N LEU A 166 12.99 5.89 5.54
CA LEU A 166 14.26 5.26 5.91
C LEU A 166 15.43 6.18 5.57
N ASP A 167 15.69 6.39 4.27
CA ASP A 167 16.76 7.27 3.81
C ASP A 167 16.60 7.63 2.31
N PHE A 168 17.48 8.51 1.84
CA PHE A 168 17.77 8.68 0.42
C PHE A 168 18.89 7.73 -0.02
N HIS A 169 18.74 7.15 -1.19
CA HIS A 169 19.75 6.29 -1.78
C HIS A 169 20.06 6.69 -3.22
N THR A 170 21.22 6.27 -3.69
CA THR A 170 21.72 6.53 -5.03
C THR A 170 22.30 5.26 -5.63
N ILE A 171 21.93 4.95 -6.88
CA ILE A 171 22.58 3.90 -7.68
C ILE A 171 23.45 4.56 -8.75
N GLY A 172 24.65 4.01 -9.01
CA GLY A 172 25.52 4.47 -10.09
C GLY A 172 26.55 5.55 -9.68
N ALA A 173 26.80 5.73 -8.39
CA ALA A 173 27.82 6.63 -7.86
C ALA A 173 29.22 6.24 -8.36
N GLY A 174 29.63 6.81 -9.49
CA GLY A 174 30.93 6.57 -10.12
C GLY A 174 30.95 6.63 -11.65
N LEU A 175 29.81 6.45 -12.33
CA LEU A 175 29.76 6.32 -13.80
C LEU A 175 28.96 7.43 -14.51
N GLY A 176 28.65 8.53 -13.83
CA GLY A 176 27.93 9.68 -14.41
C GLY A 176 26.42 9.50 -14.56
N ASN A 177 25.89 8.29 -14.38
CA ASN A 177 24.45 8.00 -14.41
C ASN A 177 23.93 7.67 -13.02
N THR A 178 23.79 8.70 -12.18
CA THR A 178 23.12 8.48 -10.91
C THR A 178 21.62 8.65 -11.01
N VAL A 179 20.92 7.65 -10.46
CA VAL A 179 19.53 7.78 -10.04
C VAL A 179 19.40 7.89 -8.52
N LEU A 180 18.80 8.99 -8.06
CA LEU A 180 18.40 9.24 -6.68
C LEU A 180 16.98 8.71 -6.44
N PHE A 181 16.73 8.15 -5.26
CA PHE A 181 15.40 7.69 -4.84
C PHE A 181 15.26 7.77 -3.32
N ILE A 182 14.02 7.73 -2.84
CA ILE A 182 13.71 7.60 -1.42
C ILE A 182 13.38 6.14 -1.11
N GLN A 183 13.83 5.65 0.03
CA GLN A 183 13.42 4.36 0.54
C GLN A 183 12.48 4.55 1.72
N ILE A 184 11.37 3.81 1.70
CA ILE A 184 10.39 3.80 2.78
C ILE A 184 10.07 2.38 3.21
N LYS A 185 9.54 2.24 4.42
CA LYS A 185 9.01 0.99 4.95
C LYS A 185 7.52 1.14 5.27
N LEU A 186 6.69 0.27 4.71
CA LEU A 186 5.26 0.20 5.03
C LEU A 186 5.10 -0.52 6.37
N LYS A 187 4.67 0.19 7.41
CA LYS A 187 4.68 -0.32 8.80
C LYS A 187 3.78 -1.54 9.01
N GLN A 188 2.70 -1.62 8.25
CA GLN A 188 1.66 -2.63 8.42
C GLN A 188 1.45 -3.44 7.13
N TYR A 189 2.49 -3.58 6.32
CA TYR A 189 2.37 -4.41 5.11
C TYR A 189 2.29 -5.90 5.46
N HIS A 190 1.45 -6.62 4.73
CA HIS A 190 1.10 -8.01 5.03
C HIS A 190 2.09 -9.04 4.48
N THR A 191 3.09 -8.61 3.70
CA THR A 191 4.21 -9.46 3.25
C THR A 191 5.57 -8.82 3.54
N TYR A 192 6.50 -9.63 4.01
CA TYR A 192 7.86 -9.18 4.32
C TYR A 192 8.61 -8.69 3.07
N GLU A 193 8.43 -9.34 1.93
CA GLU A 193 9.21 -9.09 0.70
C GLU A 193 8.92 -7.73 0.05
N LYS A 194 7.70 -7.20 0.22
CA LYS A 194 7.26 -5.93 -0.37
C LYS A 194 7.08 -4.81 0.67
N GLU A 195 7.51 -5.05 1.91
CA GLU A 195 7.41 -4.08 3.00
C GLU A 195 8.29 -2.84 2.76
N ILE A 196 9.46 -3.01 2.12
CA ILE A 196 10.40 -1.93 1.81
C ILE A 196 10.26 -1.57 0.32
N MET A 197 10.09 -0.28 0.05
CA MET A 197 9.88 0.26 -1.29
C MET A 197 10.85 1.41 -1.55
N ASP A 198 11.53 1.32 -2.68
CA ASP A 198 12.31 2.39 -3.29
C ASP A 198 11.41 3.16 -4.26
N ILE A 199 11.17 4.44 -3.99
CA ILE A 199 10.30 5.32 -4.76
C ILE A 199 11.13 6.27 -5.61
N TYR A 200 10.92 6.20 -6.91
CA TYR A 200 11.60 7.05 -7.88
C TYR A 200 10.69 8.22 -8.26
N LEU A 201 11.14 9.44 -7.97
CA LEU A 201 10.49 10.69 -8.35
C LEU A 201 11.45 11.52 -9.23
N PRO A 202 10.96 12.56 -9.93
CA PRO A 202 11.81 13.47 -10.67
C PRO A 202 12.91 14.06 -9.81
N PHE A 203 14.12 14.15 -10.37
CA PHE A 203 15.32 14.52 -9.64
C PHE A 203 15.19 15.85 -8.89
N ASN A 204 14.62 16.87 -9.53
CA ASN A 204 14.38 18.18 -8.92
C ASN A 204 13.43 18.12 -7.71
N GLU A 205 12.43 17.25 -7.73
CA GLU A 205 11.50 17.04 -6.62
C GLU A 205 12.21 16.37 -5.44
N LEU A 206 13.04 15.35 -5.72
CA LEU A 206 13.84 14.66 -4.70
C LEU A 206 14.89 15.57 -4.08
N VAL A 207 15.57 16.41 -4.86
CA VAL A 207 16.52 17.41 -4.34
C VAL A 207 15.80 18.44 -3.47
N THR A 208 14.60 18.86 -3.87
CA THR A 208 13.78 19.78 -3.07
C THR A 208 13.38 19.14 -1.74
N LEU A 209 12.92 17.89 -1.76
CA LEU A 209 12.58 17.13 -0.56
C LEU A 209 13.81 16.93 0.34
N TYR A 210 14.94 16.52 -0.22
CA TYR A 210 16.20 16.38 0.51
C TYR A 210 16.57 17.68 1.22
N THR A 211 16.56 18.79 0.49
CA THR A 211 16.87 20.12 1.04
C THR A 211 15.93 20.47 2.19
N LYS A 212 14.62 20.20 2.06
CA LYS A 212 13.64 20.44 3.12
C LYS A 212 13.89 19.62 4.38
N LEU A 213 14.24 18.34 4.22
CA LEU A 213 14.49 17.43 5.34
C LEU A 213 15.82 17.76 6.04
N PHE A 214 16.90 17.97 5.28
CA PHE A 214 18.23 18.16 5.84
C PHE A 214 18.52 19.58 6.33
N ASN A 215 18.04 20.63 5.67
CA ASN A 215 18.21 22.00 6.17
C ASN A 215 17.51 22.21 7.52
N LYS A 216 16.49 21.41 7.81
CA LYS A 216 15.79 21.44 9.10
C LYS A 216 16.60 20.76 10.21
N GLU A 217 17.27 19.65 9.89
CA GLU A 217 18.10 18.92 10.86
C GLU A 217 19.46 19.59 11.10
N TYR A 218 19.99 20.29 10.09
CA TYR A 218 21.30 20.95 10.15
C TYR A 218 21.25 22.38 9.59
N PRO A 219 20.57 23.32 10.27
CA PRO A 219 20.31 24.68 9.76
C PRO A 219 21.57 25.52 9.48
N TYR A 220 22.74 25.10 9.96
CA TYR A 220 24.01 25.80 9.81
C TYR A 220 25.02 25.08 8.90
N GLN A 221 24.67 23.92 8.33
CA GLN A 221 25.45 23.33 7.25
C GLN A 221 24.94 23.90 5.92
N HIS A 222 25.50 25.02 5.49
CA HIS A 222 25.35 25.49 4.11
C HIS A 222 26.07 24.50 3.17
N GLY A 223 25.41 23.40 2.85
CA GLY A 223 25.92 22.35 1.98
C GLY A 223 25.14 22.32 0.69
N ARG A 224 25.83 22.49 -0.44
CA ARG A 224 25.33 22.02 -1.74
C ARG A 224 24.87 20.56 -1.58
N PHE A 225 23.85 20.16 -2.34
CA PHE A 225 23.45 18.74 -2.45
C PHE A 225 24.69 17.92 -2.83
N ASP A 226 25.35 17.31 -1.85
CA ASP A 226 26.58 16.56 -2.08
C ASP A 226 26.23 15.13 -2.43
N TYR A 227 26.15 14.96 -3.74
CA TYR A 227 25.94 13.69 -4.41
C TYR A 227 26.88 12.57 -3.91
N TYR A 228 28.09 12.90 -3.49
CA TYR A 228 29.10 11.93 -3.03
C TYR A 228 28.99 11.61 -1.54
N ASP A 229 28.47 12.53 -0.73
CA ASP A 229 28.28 12.29 0.72
C ASP A 229 27.07 11.39 1.02
N LEU A 230 26.05 11.35 0.16
CA LEU A 230 24.97 10.34 0.24
C LEU A 230 25.53 8.91 0.12
N GLY A 231 26.47 8.69 -0.81
CA GLY A 231 27.15 7.40 -0.96
C GLY A 231 28.09 7.05 0.21
N LYS A 232 28.66 8.04 0.90
CA LYS A 232 29.49 7.82 2.09
C LYS A 232 28.67 7.55 3.34
N ARG A 233 27.57 8.28 3.57
CA ARG A 233 26.69 8.06 4.73
C ARG A 233 25.98 6.70 4.66
N ALA A 234 25.48 6.28 3.49
CA ALA A 234 24.90 4.95 3.29
C ALA A 234 25.87 3.80 3.58
N ASN A 235 27.17 4.00 3.34
CA ASN A 235 28.21 3.03 3.68
C ASN A 235 28.63 3.06 5.16
N SER A 236 28.50 4.21 5.84
CA SER A 236 28.86 4.35 7.25
C SER A 236 27.87 3.66 8.21
N PHE A 237 26.60 3.52 7.82
CA PHE A 237 25.61 2.76 8.61
C PHE A 237 25.78 1.23 8.47
N LYS A 238 26.35 0.73 7.37
CA LYS A 238 26.74 -0.69 7.25
C LYS A 238 27.93 -1.06 8.14
N SER A 239 28.76 -0.09 8.55
CA SER A 239 29.91 -0.32 9.42
C SER A 239 29.61 -0.19 10.93
N MET A 240 28.36 0.09 11.31
CA MET A 240 27.94 0.17 12.72
C MET A 240 27.16 -1.07 13.21
N GLU A 241 26.95 -2.07 12.34
CA GLU A 241 26.53 -3.42 12.74
C GLU A 241 27.72 -4.39 12.64
N VAL A 242 28.72 -4.22 13.51
CA VAL A 242 29.66 -5.28 13.95
C VAL A 242 29.94 -5.09 15.44
#